data_AF-A0A343JCB7-F1
#
_entry.id   AF-A0A343JCB7-F1
#
_cell.length_a   1.000
_cell.length_b   1.000
_cell.length_c   1.000
_cell.angle_alpha   90.00
_cell.angle_beta   90.00
_cell.angle_gamma   90.00
#
_symmetry.space_group_name_H-M   'P 1'
#
loop_
_entity.id
_entity.type
_entity.pdbx_description
1 polymer ?
#
loop_
_entity_poly.entity_id
_entity_poly.type
_entity_poly.pdbx_seq_one_letter_code
_entity_poly.pdbx_strand_id
1 'polypeptide(L)' 'MSRQWSMDKIKEADYVSIVELVRLTGSRYSTLKFYTEEGMLPFIQGGEKLTRRFPREKACTRIEEIKLLRT' A
#
# COMPACT_ATOMS: atom_id res chain seq x y z
N MET A 1 17.26 -0.02 9.75
CA MET A 1 15.86 0.42 9.84
C MET A 1 15.70 1.65 8.95
N SER A 2 14.95 1.54 7.85
CA SER A 2 14.66 2.71 7.00
C SER A 2 13.90 3.73 7.82
N ARG A 3 14.37 4.99 7.80
CA ARG A 3 13.75 6.14 8.49
C ARG A 3 12.24 6.14 8.26
N GLN A 4 11.46 6.03 9.32
CA GLN A 4 10.00 6.14 9.25
C GLN A 4 9.66 7.50 8.63
N TRP A 5 8.92 7.52 7.54
CA TRP A 5 8.50 8.77 6.89
C TRP A 5 7.40 9.45 7.70
N SER A 6 7.39 10.79 7.70
CA SER A 6 6.26 11.57 8.23
C SER A 6 5.01 11.36 7.38
N MET A 7 3.84 11.64 7.94
CA MET A 7 2.58 11.49 7.19
C MET A 7 2.53 12.37 5.95
N ASP A 8 3.07 13.59 6.01
CA ASP A 8 3.09 14.52 4.88
C ASP A 8 3.93 13.97 3.73
N LYS A 9 5.13 13.45 4.04
CA LYS A 9 6.00 12.81 3.04
C LYS A 9 5.35 11.58 2.41
N ILE A 10 4.60 10.80 3.18
CA ILE A 10 3.88 9.63 2.66
C ILE A 10 2.75 10.06 1.71
N LYS A 11 2.06 11.18 2.01
CA LYS A 11 0.98 11.71 1.17
C LYS A 11 1.51 12.32 -0.13
N GLU A 12 2.72 12.88 -0.13
CA GLU A 12 3.36 13.44 -1.32
C GLU A 12 4.03 12.38 -2.21
N ALA A 13 4.33 11.19 -1.68
CA ALA A 13 5.00 10.13 -2.43
C ALA A 13 4.08 9.49 -3.48
N ASP A 14 4.59 9.28 -4.69
CA ASP A 14 3.90 8.52 -5.74
C ASP A 14 3.80 7.03 -5.40
N TYR A 15 4.87 6.49 -4.79
CA TYR A 15 4.99 5.09 -4.43
C TYR A 15 5.28 4.91 -2.96
N VAL A 16 4.52 4.02 -2.34
CA VAL A 16 4.61 3.70 -0.91
C VAL A 16 4.88 2.22 -0.68
N SER A 17 5.46 1.89 0.46
CA SER A 17 5.57 0.52 0.97
C SER A 17 4.25 0.07 1.60
N ILE A 18 4.12 -1.24 1.84
CA ILE A 18 2.95 -1.80 2.51
C ILE A 18 2.73 -1.21 3.92
N VAL A 19 3.80 -0.88 4.66
CA VAL A 19 3.71 -0.29 6.01
C VAL A 19 3.17 1.14 5.95
N GLU A 20 3.59 1.90 4.94
CA GLU A 20 3.07 3.25 4.70
C GLU A 20 1.61 3.21 4.24
N LEU A 21 1.24 2.21 3.43
CA LEU A 21 -0.13 1.98 2.99
C LEU A 21 -1.07 1.61 4.15
N VAL A 22 -0.59 0.83 5.13
CA VAL A 22 -1.29 0.57 6.40
C VAL A 22 -1.59 1.89 7.12
N ARG A 23 -0.60 2.79 7.21
CA ARG A 23 -0.76 4.09 7.87
C ARG A 23 -1.72 5.03 7.13
N LEU A 24 -1.75 4.96 5.80
CA LEU A 24 -2.66 5.75 4.97
C LEU A 24 -4.12 5.28 5.05
N THR A 25 -4.33 3.96 5.03
CA THR A 25 -5.68 3.39 4.87
C THR A 25 -6.32 2.89 6.16
N GLY A 26 -5.53 2.79 7.24
CA GLY A 26 -5.96 2.20 8.51
C GLY A 26 -6.22 0.68 8.44
N SER A 27 -6.01 0.06 7.28
CA SER A 27 -6.18 -1.38 7.07
C SER A 27 -5.05 -2.15 7.76
N ARG A 28 -5.35 -3.34 8.30
CA ARG A 28 -4.34 -4.20 8.93
C ARG A 28 -3.32 -4.66 7.89
N TYR A 29 -2.05 -4.76 8.33
CA TYR A 29 -0.96 -5.24 7.49
C TYR A 29 -1.25 -6.61 6.85
N SER A 30 -1.74 -7.57 7.63
CA SER A 30 -2.06 -8.91 7.14
C SER A 30 -3.13 -8.89 6.05
N THR A 31 -4.13 -8.02 6.17
CA THR A 31 -5.17 -7.82 5.15
C THR A 31 -4.57 -7.28 3.86
N LEU A 32 -3.73 -6.23 3.94
CA LEU A 32 -3.09 -5.69 2.74
C LEU A 32 -2.09 -6.66 2.12
N LYS A 33 -1.40 -7.45 2.94
CA LYS A 33 -0.53 -8.53 2.46
C LYS A 33 -1.34 -9.57 1.69
N PHE A 34 -2.45 -10.04 2.26
CA PHE A 34 -3.36 -10.97 1.61
C PHE A 34 -3.89 -10.41 0.28
N TYR A 35 -4.41 -9.19 0.25
CA TYR A 35 -4.87 -8.57 -1.01
C TYR A 35 -3.76 -8.41 -2.05
N THR A 36 -2.51 -8.22 -1.62
CA THR A 36 -1.38 -8.17 -2.54
C THR A 36 -1.04 -9.54 -3.11
N GLU A 37 -1.07 -10.58 -2.29
CA GLU A 37 -0.78 -11.97 -2.69
C GLU A 37 -1.86 -12.53 -3.63
N GLU A 38 -3.12 -12.16 -3.40
CA GLU A 38 -4.26 -12.48 -4.28
C GLU A 38 -4.31 -11.59 -5.54
N GLY A 39 -3.34 -10.69 -5.75
CA GLY A 39 -3.30 -9.82 -6.94
C GLY A 39 -4.38 -8.73 -6.98
N MET A 40 -5.04 -8.45 -5.86
CA MET A 40 -6.13 -7.46 -5.78
C MET A 40 -5.64 -6.01 -5.71
N LEU A 41 -4.38 -5.79 -5.28
CA LEU A 41 -3.77 -4.46 -5.19
C LEU A 41 -2.74 -4.24 -6.29
N PRO A 42 -2.73 -3.06 -6.94
CA PRO A 42 -1.69 -2.73 -7.89
C PRO A 42 -0.37 -2.52 -7.15
N PHE A 43 0.71 -3.15 -7.64
CA PHE A 43 2.06 -2.86 -7.20
C PHE A 43 3.05 -3.02 -8.36
N ILE A 44 4.19 -2.35 -8.24
CA ILE A 44 5.36 -2.62 -9.04
C ILE A 44 6.39 -3.35 -8.17
N GLN A 45 7.07 -4.31 -8.77
CA GLN A 45 8.16 -5.04 -8.14
C GLN A 45 9.39 -4.86 -9.01
N GLY A 46 10.42 -4.21 -8.46
CA GLY A 46 11.62 -3.86 -9.23
C GLY A 46 12.85 -3.70 -8.35
N GLY A 47 14.02 -3.83 -8.99
CA GLY A 47 15.34 -3.77 -8.37
C GLY A 47 15.80 -5.10 -7.75
N GLU A 48 17.06 -5.11 -7.27
CA GLU A 48 17.74 -6.33 -6.78
C GLU A 48 17.05 -7.00 -5.58
N LYS A 49 16.33 -6.22 -4.77
CA LYS A 49 15.66 -6.71 -3.54
C LYS A 49 14.20 -7.09 -3.76
N LEU A 50 13.71 -7.05 -5.01
CA LEU A 50 12.34 -7.42 -5.38
C LEU A 50 11.28 -6.77 -4.46
N THR A 51 11.53 -5.53 -4.03
CA THR A 51 10.69 -4.86 -3.05
C THR A 51 9.42 -4.38 -3.74
N ARG A 52 8.26 -4.75 -3.19
CA ARG A 52 6.96 -4.29 -3.68
C ARG A 52 6.75 -2.81 -3.32
N ARG A 53 6.39 -2.01 -4.31
CA ARG A 53 6.03 -0.60 -4.17
C ARG A 53 4.65 -0.37 -4.76
N PHE A 54 3.79 0.28 -4.00
CA PHE A 54 2.39 0.49 -4.34
C PHE A 54 2.21 1.91 -4.86
N PRO A 55 1.63 2.12 -6.06
CA PRO A 55 1.19 3.45 -6.48
C PRO A 55 0.13 3.94 -5.51
N ARG A 56 0.45 4.99 -4.75
CA ARG A 56 -0.30 5.43 -3.56
C ARG A 56 -1.78 5.62 -3.86
N GLU A 57 -2.11 6.45 -4.85
CA GLU A 57 -3.49 6.80 -5.15
C GLU A 57 -4.29 5.59 -5.61
N LYS A 58 -3.77 4.84 -6.59
CA LYS A 58 -4.44 3.65 -7.13
C LYS A 58 -4.66 2.58 -6.06
N ALA A 59 -3.66 2.33 -5.21
CA ALA A 59 -3.77 1.34 -4.14
C ALA A 59 -4.76 1.78 -3.06
N CYS A 60 -4.74 3.05 -2.64
CA CYS A 60 -5.70 3.59 -1.67
C CYS A 60 -7.14 3.52 -2.21
N THR A 61 -7.39 3.99 -3.44
CA THR A 61 -8.72 3.91 -4.07
C THR A 61 -9.21 2.47 -4.12
N ARG A 62 -8.35 1.54 -4.56
CA ARG A 62 -8.71 0.13 -4.63
C ARG A 62 -9.06 -0.48 -3.27
N ILE A 63 -8.34 -0.09 -2.21
CA ILE A 63 -8.64 -0.54 -0.85
C ILE A 63 -9.99 -0.01 -0.37
N GLU A 64 -10.30 1.26 -0.63
CA GLU A 64 -11.60 1.84 -0.28
C GLU A 64 -12.74 1.18 -1.06
N GLU A 65 -12.58 0.89 -2.35
CA GLU A 65 -13.54 0.08 -3.12
C GLU A 65 -13.80 -1.29 -2.49
N ILE A 66 -12.75 -2.02 -2.12
CA ILE A 66 -12.89 -3.34 -1.49
C ILE A 66 -13.64 -3.23 -0.15
N LYS A 67 -13.38 -2.17 0.63
CA LYS A 67 -14.11 -1.92 1.89
C LYS A 67 -15.59 -1.66 1.64
N LEU A 68 -15.93 -0.88 0.61
CA LEU A 68 -17.32 -0.59 0.23
C LEU A 68 -18.06 -1.83 -0.27
N LEU A 69 -17.37 -2.75 -0.94
CA LEU A 69 -17.96 -4.01 -1.42
C LEU A 69 -18.11 -5.09 -0.34
N ARG A 70 -17.52 -4.89 0.84
CA ARG A 70 -17.66 -5.79 2.00
C ARG A 70 -18.92 -5.50 2.82
N THR A 71 -19.74 -4.55 2.37
CA THR A 71 -21.05 -4.21 2.94
C THR A 71 -22.08 -5.27 2.55
#